data_AF-T0SC99-F1
#
_entry.id   AF-T0SC99-F1
#
_cell.length_a   1.000
_cell.length_b   1.000
_cell.length_c   1.000
_cell.angle_alpha   90.00
_cell.angle_beta   90.00
_cell.angle_gamma   90.00
#
_symmetry.space_group_name_H-M   'P 1'
#
loop_
_entity.id
_entity.type
_entity.pdbx_description
1 polymer ?
#
loop_
_entity_poly.entity_id
_entity_poly.type
_entity_poly.pdbx_seq_one_letter_code
_entity_poly.pdbx_strand_id
1 'polypeptide(L)'
;MIFSNSTSQQDCIDYKEINFVLADEKDFTLIVPTKSCAEGHHLNLYIFDNDKHLRKLKKMPSDKSTLQCHVINGNISHYEKITDDHAEITLTITDKVNDFWDSYIEQIEQRQENVSTIFDRYRK
;
A
#
# COMPACT_ATOMS: atom_id res chain seq x y z
N MET A 1 -5.99 -0.83 4.11
CA MET A 1 -5.40 -0.17 2.92
C MET A 1 -6.12 -0.69 1.69
N ILE A 2 -6.47 0.15 0.71
CA ILE A 2 -7.12 -0.29 -0.55
C ILE A 2 -6.37 0.32 -1.73
N PHE A 3 -6.18 -0.45 -2.80
CA PHE A 3 -5.58 0.03 -4.04
C PHE A 3 -6.64 0.22 -5.12
N SER A 4 -6.53 1.33 -5.83
CA SER A 4 -7.24 1.58 -7.09
C SER A 4 -6.19 1.71 -8.18
N ASN A 5 -6.34 0.99 -9.28
CA ASN A 5 -5.55 1.20 -10.47
C ASN A 5 -6.30 2.17 -11.38
N SER A 6 -5.85 3.42 -11.39
CA SER A 6 -6.47 4.50 -12.17
C SER A 6 -6.27 4.32 -13.67
N THR A 7 -5.14 3.74 -14.09
CA THR A 7 -4.84 3.51 -15.51
C THR A 7 -5.77 2.45 -16.10
N SER A 8 -6.00 1.35 -15.38
CA SER A 8 -6.82 0.23 -15.85
C SER A 8 -8.29 0.32 -15.41
N GLN A 9 -8.67 1.39 -14.70
CA GLN A 9 -10.00 1.58 -14.09
C GLN A 9 -10.44 0.39 -13.22
N GLN A 10 -9.48 -0.30 -12.61
CA GLN A 10 -9.76 -1.39 -11.69
C GLN A 10 -9.85 -0.81 -10.28
N ASP A 11 -11.06 -0.82 -9.76
CA ASP A 11 -11.34 -0.43 -8.39
C ASP A 11 -11.08 -1.61 -7.44
N CYS A 12 -10.32 -1.36 -6.38
CA CYS A 12 -10.22 -2.22 -5.21
C CYS A 12 -9.55 -3.59 -5.46
N ILE A 13 -8.20 -3.60 -5.48
CA ILE A 13 -7.45 -4.84 -5.24
C ILE A 13 -7.73 -5.27 -3.79
N ASP A 14 -8.12 -6.53 -3.56
CA ASP A 14 -8.43 -7.03 -2.21
C ASP A 14 -7.22 -6.84 -1.30
N TYR A 15 -7.40 -6.07 -0.23
CA TYR A 15 -6.35 -5.75 0.73
C TYR A 15 -5.72 -6.99 1.39
N LYS A 16 -6.42 -8.13 1.37
CA LYS A 16 -5.91 -9.41 1.88
C LYS A 16 -4.87 -10.05 0.96
N GLU A 17 -4.86 -9.68 -0.31
CA GLU A 17 -3.94 -10.22 -1.32
C GLU A 17 -2.70 -9.33 -1.50
N ILE A 18 -2.57 -8.28 -0.68
CA ILE A 18 -1.50 -7.29 -0.81
C ILE A 18 -0.61 -7.36 0.41
N ASN A 19 0.64 -7.73 0.19
CA ASN A 19 1.64 -7.78 1.25
C ASN A 19 2.61 -6.61 1.08
N PHE A 20 2.78 -5.85 2.16
CA PHE A 20 3.74 -4.76 2.23
C PHE A 20 5.13 -5.33 2.46
N VAL A 21 6.08 -5.01 1.58
CA VAL A 21 7.45 -5.53 1.66
C VAL A 21 8.37 -4.47 2.25
N LEU A 22 8.41 -3.28 1.63
CA LEU A 22 9.30 -2.18 2.01
C LEU A 22 8.60 -0.83 1.79
N ALA A 23 8.88 0.15 2.65
CA ALA A 23 8.53 1.55 2.50
C ALA A 23 9.82 2.37 2.59
N ASP A 24 9.95 3.37 1.74
CA ASP A 24 10.95 4.43 1.85
C ASP A 24 10.30 5.77 1.49
N GLU A 25 11.03 6.88 1.64
CA GLU A 25 10.54 8.26 1.43
C GLU A 25 9.88 8.46 0.05
N LYS A 26 10.39 7.77 -0.98
CA LYS A 26 9.98 7.95 -2.37
C LYS A 26 9.31 6.75 -2.99
N ASP A 27 9.56 5.57 -2.44
CA ASP A 27 9.18 4.30 -3.05
C ASP A 27 8.56 3.37 -2.01
N PHE A 28 7.66 2.51 -2.46
CA PHE A 28 7.20 1.40 -1.64
C PHE A 28 7.00 0.15 -2.50
N THR A 29 7.34 -0.99 -1.92
CA THR A 29 7.31 -2.29 -2.59
C THR A 29 6.22 -3.16 -1.99
N LEU A 30 5.46 -3.80 -2.88
CA LEU A 30 4.31 -4.62 -2.53
C LEU A 30 4.31 -5.91 -3.32
N ILE A 31 3.69 -6.94 -2.76
CA ILE A 31 3.27 -8.12 -3.51
C ILE A 31 1.78 -7.96 -3.85
N VAL A 32 1.43 -8.06 -5.12
CA VAL A 32 0.05 -7.90 -5.63
C VAL A 32 -0.29 -8.99 -6.65
N PRO A 33 -1.58 -9.24 -6.94
CA PRO A 33 -1.97 -10.16 -8.01
C PRO A 33 -1.51 -9.69 -9.40
N THR A 34 -0.97 -10.61 -10.21
CA THR A 34 -0.42 -10.32 -11.55
C THR A 34 -1.43 -9.73 -12.53
N LYS A 35 -2.73 -9.99 -12.33
CA LYS A 35 -3.81 -9.53 -13.21
C LYS A 35 -4.19 -8.06 -13.02
N SER A 36 -3.69 -7.41 -11.96
CA SER A 36 -4.19 -6.12 -11.51
C SER A 36 -3.23 -4.95 -11.78
N CYS A 37 -1.97 -5.24 -12.10
CA CYS A 37 -0.89 -4.26 -12.15
C CYS A 37 0.07 -4.54 -13.31
N ALA A 38 0.64 -3.50 -13.89
CA ALA A 38 1.73 -3.58 -14.87
C ALA A 38 2.62 -2.33 -14.74
N GLU A 39 3.86 -2.44 -15.21
CA GLU A 39 4.80 -1.32 -15.21
C GLU A 39 4.22 -0.09 -15.92
N GLY A 40 4.42 1.10 -15.34
CA GLY A 40 3.86 2.36 -15.82
C GLY A 40 2.40 2.63 -15.43
N HIS A 41 1.70 1.68 -14.79
CA HIS A 41 0.37 1.95 -14.25
C HIS A 41 0.41 2.97 -13.10
N HIS A 42 -0.63 3.80 -13.02
CA HIS A 42 -0.85 4.74 -11.93
C HIS A 42 -1.78 4.13 -10.89
N LEU A 43 -1.30 4.00 -9.67
CA LEU A 43 -2.08 3.49 -8.54
C LEU A 43 -2.38 4.59 -7.53
N ASN A 44 -3.58 4.55 -6.96
CA ASN A 44 -3.98 5.34 -5.82
C ASN A 44 -4.13 4.42 -4.61
N LEU A 45 -3.46 4.80 -3.53
CA LEU A 45 -3.41 4.08 -2.28
C LEU A 45 -4.26 4.79 -1.24
N TYR A 46 -5.34 4.14 -0.80
CA TYR A 46 -6.25 4.66 0.21
C TYR A 46 -5.90 4.05 1.58
N ILE A 47 -5.40 4.90 2.49
CA ILE A 47 -4.96 4.53 3.84
C ILE A 47 -5.99 5.07 4.84
N PHE A 48 -6.64 4.16 5.56
CA PHE A 48 -7.68 4.48 6.54
C PHE A 48 -7.09 4.39 7.94
N ASP A 49 -7.38 5.37 8.79
CA ASP A 49 -6.93 5.36 10.20
C ASP A 49 -7.56 4.25 11.05
N ASN A 50 -8.66 3.65 10.57
CA ASN A 50 -9.39 2.62 11.29
C ASN A 50 -9.90 1.50 10.37
N ASP A 51 -9.51 0.26 10.71
CA ASP A 51 -9.93 -0.97 10.02
C ASP A 51 -11.45 -1.20 10.00
N LYS A 52 -12.20 -0.55 10.92
CA LYS A 52 -13.68 -0.63 10.92
C LYS A 52 -14.29 -0.08 9.63
N HIS A 53 -13.63 0.86 8.96
CA HIS A 53 -14.09 1.41 7.68
C HIS A 53 -13.85 0.43 6.52
N LEU A 54 -12.76 -0.34 6.56
CA LEU A 54 -12.42 -1.36 5.54
C LEU A 54 -13.42 -2.53 5.53
N ARG A 55 -13.88 -2.98 6.71
CA ARG A 55 -14.84 -4.11 6.81
C ARG A 55 -16.19 -3.87 6.14
N LYS A 56 -16.53 -2.61 5.81
CA LYS A 56 -17.81 -2.22 5.19
C LYS A 56 -17.71 -2.04 3.68
N LEU A 57 -16.51 -1.88 3.12
CA LEU A 57 -16.29 -1.59 1.71
C LEU A 57 -16.26 -2.89 0.90
N LYS A 58 -17.35 -3.19 0.18
CA LYS A 58 -17.40 -4.27 -0.84
C LYS A 58 -16.99 -3.78 -2.23
N LYS A 59 -17.16 -2.48 -2.48
CA LYS A 59 -16.82 -1.77 -3.72
C LYS A 59 -16.43 -0.34 -3.37
N MET A 60 -15.63 0.29 -4.23
CA MET A 60 -15.26 1.67 -4.05
C MET A 60 -16.44 2.60 -4.36
N PRO A 61 -16.74 3.60 -3.51
CA PRO A 61 -17.83 4.53 -3.77
C PRO A 61 -17.51 5.40 -4.99
N SER A 62 -18.56 5.74 -5.76
CA SER A 62 -18.44 6.66 -6.90
C SER A 62 -17.94 8.04 -6.47
N ASP A 63 -18.38 8.49 -5.30
CA ASP A 63 -17.85 9.69 -4.64
C ASP A 63 -16.76 9.29 -3.63
N LYS A 64 -15.51 9.42 -4.07
CA LYS A 64 -14.32 9.07 -3.28
C LYS A 64 -14.07 10.05 -2.11
N SER A 65 -14.70 11.23 -2.09
CA SER A 65 -14.57 12.20 -0.99
C SER A 65 -15.21 11.72 0.32
N THR A 66 -16.13 10.76 0.20
CA THR A 66 -16.78 10.11 1.35
C THR A 66 -15.84 9.16 2.11
N LEU A 67 -14.75 8.75 1.48
CA LEU A 67 -13.71 7.94 2.11
C LEU A 67 -12.86 8.87 2.98
N GLN A 68 -13.17 8.93 4.27
CA GLN A 68 -12.34 9.59 5.28
C GLN A 68 -11.01 8.84 5.42
N CYS A 69 -10.07 9.12 4.52
CA CYS A 69 -8.81 8.41 4.37
C CYS A 69 -7.75 9.33 3.76
N HIS A 70 -6.49 8.94 3.95
CA HIS A 70 -5.35 9.52 3.26
C HIS A 70 -5.17 8.83 1.91
N VAL A 71 -4.81 9.60 0.88
CA VAL A 71 -4.59 9.08 -0.47
C VAL A 71 -3.15 9.36 -0.86
N ILE A 72 -2.45 8.32 -1.31
CA ILE A 72 -1.10 8.41 -1.87
C ILE A 72 -1.12 7.92 -3.30
N ASN A 73 -0.64 8.73 -4.22
CA ASN A 73 -0.58 8.42 -5.64
C ASN A 73 0.85 8.02 -6.02
N GLY A 74 0.97 6.98 -6.84
CA GLY A 74 2.26 6.51 -7.31
C GLY A 74 2.17 5.82 -8.66
N ASN A 75 3.31 5.77 -9.35
CA ASN A 75 3.47 5.01 -10.59
C ASN A 75 4.27 3.74 -10.33
N ILE A 76 3.88 2.64 -10.96
CA ILE A 76 4.66 1.41 -10.91
C ILE A 76 5.95 1.63 -11.71
N SER A 77 7.08 1.74 -11.02
CA SER A 77 8.42 1.91 -11.59
C SER A 77 9.14 0.59 -11.80
N HIS A 78 8.72 -0.47 -11.09
CA HIS A 78 9.22 -1.81 -11.29
C HIS A 78 8.10 -2.85 -11.14
N TYR A 79 8.15 -3.89 -11.97
CA TYR A 79 7.23 -5.03 -11.91
C TYR A 79 8.02 -6.32 -12.13
N GLU A 80 8.02 -7.19 -11.14
CA GLU A 80 8.67 -8.50 -11.21
C GLU A 80 7.67 -9.61 -10.87
N LYS A 81 7.56 -10.60 -11.74
CA LYS A 81 6.66 -11.73 -11.51
C LYS A 81 7.36 -12.77 -10.62
N ILE A 82 6.87 -12.95 -9.39
CA ILE A 82 7.40 -13.94 -8.43
C ILE A 82 6.78 -15.33 -8.70
N THR A 83 5.47 -15.36 -8.98
CA THR A 83 4.69 -16.57 -9.25
C THR A 83 3.68 -16.31 -10.37
N ASP A 84 2.96 -17.33 -10.83
CA ASP A 84 1.90 -17.13 -11.82
C ASP A 84 0.79 -16.18 -11.36
N ASP A 85 0.52 -16.16 -10.06
CA ASP A 85 -0.58 -15.39 -9.48
C ASP A 85 -0.14 -14.08 -8.84
N HIS A 86 1.12 -13.94 -8.39
CA HIS A 86 1.63 -12.77 -7.69
C HIS A 86 2.88 -12.16 -8.33
N ALA A 87 2.93 -10.83 -8.32
CA ALA A 87 4.08 -10.03 -8.71
C ALA A 87 4.51 -9.10 -7.56
N GLU A 88 5.80 -8.87 -7.48
CA GLU A 88 6.37 -7.75 -6.74
C GLU A 88 6.28 -6.50 -7.60
N ILE A 89 5.82 -5.40 -7.01
CA ILE A 89 5.80 -4.10 -7.67
C ILE A 89 6.46 -3.07 -6.77
N THR A 90 7.23 -2.17 -7.40
CA THR A 90 7.72 -0.96 -6.74
C THR A 90 6.95 0.22 -7.28
N LEU A 91 6.39 1.00 -6.36
CA LEU A 91 5.63 2.20 -6.63
C LEU A 91 6.44 3.41 -6.25
N THR A 92 6.73 4.27 -7.22
CA THR A 92 7.32 5.58 -6.98
C THR A 92 6.22 6.59 -6.73
N ILE A 93 6.25 7.22 -5.56
CA ILE A 93 5.26 8.18 -5.10
C ILE A 93 5.36 9.43 -5.97
N THR A 94 4.24 9.82 -6.56
CA THR A 94 4.14 10.98 -7.46
C THR A 94 3.54 12.20 -6.78
N ASP A 95 2.83 12.01 -5.68
CA ASP A 95 2.42 13.13 -4.85
C ASP A 95 3.66 13.80 -4.26
N LYS A 96 3.61 15.12 -4.08
CA LYS A 96 4.61 15.77 -3.22
C LYS A 96 4.60 15.01 -1.90
N VAL A 97 5.75 14.41 -1.54
CA VAL A 97 5.97 13.67 -0.30
C VAL A 97 5.28 14.44 0.81
N ASN A 98 4.20 13.85 1.32
CA ASN A 98 3.23 14.50 2.19
C ASN A 98 3.66 14.18 3.63
N ASP A 99 3.57 15.14 4.54
CA ASP A 99 3.91 14.96 5.98
C ASP A 99 3.26 13.69 6.57
N PHE A 100 2.11 13.28 6.03
CA PHE A 100 1.45 12.02 6.36
C PHE A 100 2.29 10.78 6.04
N TRP A 101 2.91 10.71 4.86
CA TRP A 101 3.70 9.56 4.43
C TRP A 101 4.96 9.41 5.30
N ASP A 102 5.66 10.50 5.56
CA ASP A 102 6.82 10.52 6.45
C ASP A 102 6.43 10.03 7.85
N SER A 103 5.33 10.55 8.41
CA SER A 103 4.79 10.08 9.69
C SER A 103 4.34 8.60 9.66
N TYR A 104 3.88 8.11 8.51
CA TYR A 104 3.48 6.72 8.34
C TYR A 104 4.70 5.78 8.32
N ILE A 105 5.80 6.18 7.66
CA ILE A 105 7.08 5.47 7.70
C ILE A 105 7.61 5.42 9.12
N GLU A 106 7.67 6.54 9.84
CA GLU A 106 8.14 6.60 11.22
C GLU A 106 7.34 5.64 12.13
N GLN A 107 6.03 5.54 11.93
CA GLN A 107 5.19 4.59 12.67
C GLN A 107 5.50 3.13 12.34
N ILE A 108 5.82 2.80 11.09
CA ILE A 108 6.24 1.45 10.69
C ILE A 108 7.57 1.10 11.33
N GLU A 109 8.56 2.00 11.25
CA GLU A 109 9.88 1.81 11.83
C GLU A 109 9.80 1.61 13.34
N GLN A 110 9.02 2.45 14.05
CA GLN A 110 8.84 2.32 15.49
C GLN A 110 8.17 1.00 15.88
N ARG A 111 7.24 0.47 15.06
CA ARG A 111 6.66 -0.86 15.30
C ARG A 111 7.69 -1.96 15.11
N GLN A 112 8.53 -1.87 14.09
CA GLN A 112 9.61 -2.84 13.85
C GLN A 112 10.64 -2.83 14.99
N GLU A 113 11.04 -1.65 15.49
CA GLU A 113 11.96 -1.51 16.63
C GLU A 113 11.37 -2.14 17.91
N ASN A 114 10.10 -1.90 18.19
CA ASN A 114 9.40 -2.52 19.32
C ASN A 114 9.39 -4.05 19.22
N VAL A 115 9.11 -4.59 18.03
CA VAL A 115 9.14 -6.04 17.78
C VAL A 115 10.55 -6.59 17.97
N SER A 116 11.58 -5.92 17.44
CA SER A 116 12.98 -6.31 17.63
C SER A 116 13.36 -6.36 19.11
N THR A 117 12.99 -5.33 19.88
CA THR A 117 13.25 -5.24 21.32
C THR A 117 12.59 -6.40 22.09
N ILE A 118 11.39 -6.81 21.68
CA ILE A 118 10.69 -7.96 22.26
C ILE A 118 11.47 -9.24 21.95
N PHE A 119 11.86 -9.48 20.69
CA PHE A 119 12.65 -10.65 20.32
C PHE A 119 13.97 -10.73 21.11
N ASP A 120 14.69 -9.62 21.26
CA ASP A 120 15.93 -9.56 22.03
C ASP A 120 15.73 -9.87 23.52
N ARG A 121 14.57 -9.52 24.08
CA ARG A 121 14.20 -9.83 25.47
C ARG A 121 13.91 -11.32 25.68
N TYR A 122 13.28 -11.99 24.71
CA TYR A 122 12.93 -13.42 24.79
C TYR A 122 14.03 -14.37 24.30
N ARG A 123 15.12 -13.83 23.73
CA ARG A 123 16.31 -14.60 23.32
C ARG A 123 17.34 -14.77 24.44
N LYS A 124 17.12 -14.13 25.60
CA LYS A 124 17.85 -14.35 26.86
C LYS A 124 17.13 -15.34 27.74
#